data_AF-X1RX62-F1
#
_entry.id   AF-X1RX62-F1
#
_cell.length_a   1.000
_cell.length_b   1.000
_cell.length_c   1.000
_cell.angle_alpha   90.00
_cell.angle_beta   90.00
_cell.angle_gamma   90.00
#
_symmetry.space_group_name_H-M   'P 1'
#
loop_
_entity.id
_entity.type
_entity.pdbx_description
1 polymer ?
#
loop_
_entity_poly.entity_id
_entity_poly.type
_entity_poly.pdbx_seq_one_letter_code
_entity_poly.pdbx_strand_id
1 'polypeptide(L)'
;DITIVLGVNEDQYQPDKHNVISNASCTTNCIAPVVKVLHQSFGLQKGLMTTIHAYTNDQRLLDTFHSDLRRARSAALNIVPTTTGAARMVTQVIPEL
;
A
#
# COMPACT_ATOMS: atom_id res chain seq x y z
N ASP A 1 -17.05 -4.42 6.52
CA ASP A 1 -15.92 -4.95 5.73
C ASP A 1 -14.62 -4.31 6.18
N ILE A 2 -13.52 -5.07 6.17
CA ILE A 2 -12.27 -4.73 6.87
C ILE A 2 -11.06 -4.92 5.94
N THR A 3 -10.02 -4.10 6.15
CA THR A 3 -8.70 -4.33 5.56
C THR A 3 -7.78 -4.93 6.62
N ILE A 4 -7.16 -6.07 6.29
CA ILE A 4 -6.27 -6.81 7.18
C ILE A 4 -4.87 -6.83 6.57
N VAL A 5 -3.88 -6.61 7.42
CA VAL A 5 -2.46 -6.93 7.17
C VAL A 5 -2.01 -7.90 8.25
N LEU A 6 -1.53 -9.06 7.83
CA LEU A 6 -1.06 -10.10 8.74
C LEU A 6 0.19 -9.65 9.50
N GLY A 7 0.27 -9.96 10.80
CA GLY A 7 1.25 -9.45 11.75
C GLY A 7 0.96 -8.05 12.28
N VAL A 8 -0.10 -7.39 11.78
CA VAL A 8 -0.42 -5.98 12.10
C VAL A 8 -1.75 -5.88 12.83
N ASN A 9 -2.85 -6.28 12.19
CA ASN A 9 -4.21 -6.09 12.71
C ASN A 9 -5.17 -7.26 12.45
N GLU A 10 -4.65 -8.46 12.22
CA GLU A 10 -5.45 -9.68 11.98
C GLU A 10 -6.40 -10.04 13.12
N ASP A 11 -6.09 -9.61 14.34
CA ASP A 11 -6.90 -9.77 15.54
C ASP A 11 -8.21 -8.96 15.50
N GLN A 12 -8.30 -7.96 14.62
CA GLN A 12 -9.51 -7.16 14.43
C GLN A 12 -10.58 -7.85 13.58
N TYR A 13 -10.27 -9.00 12.98
CA TYR A 13 -11.23 -9.75 12.19
C TYR A 13 -12.36 -10.33 13.06
N GLN A 14 -13.61 -10.08 12.67
CA GLN A 14 -14.81 -10.57 13.34
C GLN A 14 -15.64 -11.37 12.32
N PRO A 15 -15.65 -12.72 12.40
CA PRO A 15 -16.35 -13.58 11.43
C PRO A 15 -17.82 -13.22 11.23
N ASP A 16 -18.51 -12.84 12.31
CA ASP A 16 -19.94 -12.53 12.27
C ASP A 16 -20.25 -11.17 11.62
N LYS A 17 -19.26 -10.28 11.46
CA LYS A 17 -19.44 -8.92 10.92
C LYS A 17 -18.74 -8.68 9.60
N HIS A 18 -17.63 -9.36 9.35
CA HIS A 18 -16.75 -9.10 8.21
C HIS A 18 -16.91 -10.19 7.16
N ASN A 19 -17.61 -9.85 6.08
CA ASN A 19 -17.90 -10.77 4.98
C ASN A 19 -17.03 -10.50 3.75
N VAL A 20 -16.64 -9.23 3.55
CA VAL A 20 -15.66 -8.85 2.51
C VAL A 20 -14.40 -8.32 3.19
N ILE A 21 -13.28 -8.92 2.82
CA ILE A 21 -11.97 -8.65 3.44
C ILE A 21 -10.99 -8.23 2.35
N SER A 22 -10.31 -7.11 2.58
CA SER A 22 -9.18 -6.67 1.77
C SER A 22 -7.88 -7.09 2.43
N ASN A 23 -6.99 -7.79 1.72
CA ASN A 23 -5.64 -8.09 2.20
C ASN A 23 -4.65 -6.93 1.96
N ALA A 24 -5.17 -5.71 1.83
CA ALA A 24 -4.44 -4.51 1.44
C ALA A 24 -3.64 -4.69 0.12
N SER A 25 -2.64 -3.82 -0.09
CA SER A 25 -1.73 -3.88 -1.24
C SER A 25 -0.39 -4.50 -0.86
N CYS A 26 0.42 -4.89 -1.85
CA CYS A 26 1.80 -5.34 -1.65
C CYS A 26 2.64 -4.31 -0.85
N THR A 27 2.55 -3.03 -1.21
CA THR A 27 3.29 -1.95 -0.55
C THR A 27 2.79 -1.71 0.87
N THR A 28 1.48 -1.84 1.12
CA THR A 28 0.92 -1.73 2.49
C THR A 28 1.41 -2.87 3.38
N ASN A 29 1.40 -4.10 2.88
CA ASN A 29 1.92 -5.26 3.61
C ASN A 29 3.42 -5.14 3.91
N CYS A 30 4.19 -4.53 3.01
CA CYS A 30 5.62 -4.30 3.21
C CYS A 30 5.90 -3.31 4.35
N ILE A 31 5.20 -2.17 4.35
CA ILE A 31 5.53 -1.07 5.26
C ILE A 31 4.80 -1.11 6.60
N ALA A 32 3.58 -1.64 6.67
CA ALA A 32 2.78 -1.60 7.90
C ALA A 32 3.47 -2.30 9.10
N PRO A 33 4.13 -3.46 8.95
CA PRO A 33 4.89 -4.07 10.05
C PRO A 33 6.05 -3.18 10.55
N VAL A 34 6.76 -2.52 9.63
CA VAL A 34 7.85 -1.59 9.98
C VAL A 34 7.30 -0.42 10.78
N VAL A 35 6.19 0.17 10.33
CA VAL A 35 5.56 1.31 11.00
C VAL A 35 4.99 0.91 12.37
N LYS A 36 4.39 -0.27 12.50
CA LYS A 36 3.90 -0.80 13.78
C LYS A 36 5.04 -0.88 14.81
N VAL A 37 6.15 -1.50 14.44
CA VAL A 37 7.32 -1.63 15.33
C VAL A 37 7.88 -0.26 15.71
N LEU A 38 8.04 0.64 14.74
CA LEU A 38 8.55 1.99 14.99
C LEU A 38 7.63 2.80 15.91
N HIS A 39 6.32 2.75 15.67
CA HIS A 39 5.35 3.49 16.48
C HIS A 39 5.29 2.96 17.91
N GLN A 40 5.22 1.64 18.09
CA GLN A 40 5.18 1.01 19.42
C GLN A 40 6.46 1.26 20.22
N SER A 41 7.61 1.36 19.55
CA SER A 41 8.91 1.52 20.21
C SER A 41 9.28 2.99 20.46
N PHE A 42 8.90 3.89 19.56
CA PHE A 42 9.43 5.27 19.55
C PHE A 42 8.35 6.35 19.45
N GLY A 43 7.13 6.01 19.05
CA GLY A 43 6.11 6.97 18.64
C GLY A 43 6.43 7.63 17.29
N LEU A 44 5.42 7.78 16.44
CA LEU A 44 5.54 8.46 15.15
C LEU A 44 4.59 9.65 15.10
N GLN A 45 5.08 10.81 14.64
CA GLN A 45 4.26 12.01 14.46
C GLN A 45 3.94 12.29 12.98
N LYS A 46 4.92 12.09 12.10
CA LYS A 46 4.81 12.33 10.65
C LYS A 46 5.71 11.35 9.91
N GLY A 47 5.29 10.95 8.71
CA GLY A 47 6.07 10.08 7.84
C GLY A 47 5.79 10.36 6.37
N LEU A 48 6.83 10.25 5.55
CA LEU A 48 6.74 10.21 4.10
C LEU A 48 7.49 8.97 3.61
N MET A 49 6.95 8.31 2.60
CA MET A 49 7.53 7.10 2.06
C MET A 49 7.51 7.13 0.53
N THR A 50 8.56 6.56 -0.05
CA THR A 50 8.67 6.32 -1.48
C THR A 50 8.97 4.84 -1.68
N THR A 51 8.30 4.20 -2.62
CA THR A 51 8.61 2.83 -3.04
C THR A 51 9.24 2.87 -4.43
N ILE A 52 10.35 2.14 -4.58
CA ILE A 52 10.85 1.77 -5.91
C ILE A 52 10.19 0.43 -6.23
N HIS A 53 9.23 0.47 -7.15
CA HIS A 53 8.34 -0.65 -7.42
C HIS A 53 8.60 -1.21 -8.81
N ALA A 54 8.63 -2.54 -8.93
CA ALA A 54 8.67 -3.20 -10.24
C ALA A 54 7.42 -2.86 -11.05
N TYR A 55 7.53 -2.74 -12.37
CA TYR A 55 6.33 -2.47 -13.17
C TYR A 55 5.34 -3.64 -13.11
N THR A 56 4.05 -3.35 -13.26
CA THR A 56 2.97 -4.34 -13.22
C THR A 56 2.14 -4.29 -14.49
N ASN A 57 1.14 -5.19 -14.60
CA ASN A 57 0.23 -5.25 -15.74
C ASN A 57 -0.63 -3.99 -15.94
N ASP A 58 -0.69 -3.10 -14.95
CA ASP A 58 -1.39 -1.82 -15.09
C ASP A 58 -0.60 -0.85 -15.99
N GLN A 59 0.74 -0.96 -16.02
CA GLN A 59 1.58 -0.19 -16.92
C GLN A 59 1.62 -0.77 -18.34
N ARG A 60 2.24 -0.05 -19.28
CA ARG A 60 2.28 -0.42 -20.70
C ARG A 60 3.65 -0.89 -21.15
N LEU A 61 3.70 -1.94 -21.97
CA LEU A 61 4.95 -2.42 -22.56
C LEU A 61 5.51 -1.44 -23.59
N LEU A 62 4.64 -0.86 -24.41
CA LEU A 62 4.92 0.23 -25.35
C LEU A 62 3.99 1.39 -25.05
N ASP A 63 4.34 2.60 -25.47
CA ASP A 63 3.51 3.78 -25.26
C ASP A 63 2.08 3.57 -25.83
N THR A 64 1.06 3.61 -24.97
CA THR A 64 -0.35 3.46 -25.35
C THR A 64 -1.30 4.07 -24.33
N PHE A 65 -2.60 4.11 -24.63
CA PHE A 65 -3.61 4.76 -23.80
C PHE A 65 -3.65 4.21 -22.36
N HIS A 66 -3.65 5.14 -21.42
CA HIS A 66 -3.88 4.92 -20.00
C HIS A 66 -4.39 6.24 -19.38
N SER A 67 -5.23 6.17 -18.34
CA SER A 67 -5.78 7.35 -17.67
C SER A 67 -4.71 8.16 -16.90
N ASP A 68 -3.77 7.47 -16.25
CA ASP A 68 -2.50 8.04 -15.78
C ASP A 68 -1.51 8.13 -16.96
N LEU A 69 -1.24 9.36 -17.44
CA LEU A 69 -0.36 9.65 -18.56
C LEU A 69 1.10 9.20 -18.34
N ARG A 70 1.53 9.02 -17.08
CA ARG A 70 2.88 8.51 -16.79
C ARG A 70 2.92 6.99 -16.92
N ARG A 71 1.86 6.29 -16.50
CA ARG A 71 1.72 4.82 -16.69
C ARG A 71 1.47 4.42 -18.15
N ALA A 72 1.03 5.37 -18.98
CA ALA A 72 0.90 5.21 -20.42
C ALA A 72 2.23 4.94 -21.15
N ARG A 73 3.38 5.20 -20.51
CA ARG A 73 4.72 5.07 -21.10
C ARG A 73 5.28 3.66 -20.98
N SER A 74 6.18 3.29 -21.91
CA SER A 74 6.92 2.04 -21.96
C SER A 74 7.63 1.73 -20.63
N ALA A 75 7.05 0.82 -19.86
CA ALA A 75 7.41 0.54 -18.47
C ALA A 75 8.83 -0.01 -18.30
N ALA A 76 9.30 -0.82 -19.25
CA ALA A 76 10.62 -1.46 -19.18
C ALA A 76 11.78 -0.52 -19.50
N LEU A 77 11.49 0.70 -19.96
CA LEU A 77 12.50 1.67 -20.43
C LEU A 77 12.42 3.02 -19.68
N ASN A 78 11.55 3.15 -18.68
CA ASN A 78 11.31 4.42 -17.99
C ASN A 78 11.28 4.24 -16.47
N ILE A 79 11.73 5.29 -15.76
CA ILE A 79 11.31 5.53 -14.38
C ILE A 79 9.95 6.22 -14.43
N VAL A 80 8.92 5.64 -13.83
CA VAL A 80 7.54 6.13 -13.91
C VAL A 80 7.07 6.59 -12.53
N PRO A 81 7.09 7.91 -12.23
CA PRO A 81 6.61 8.40 -10.95
C PRO A 81 5.08 8.42 -10.91
N THR A 82 4.47 7.67 -9.99
CA THR A 82 3.02 7.59 -9.81
C THR A 82 2.66 7.58 -8.31
N THR A 83 1.37 7.64 -8.01
CA THR A 83 0.86 7.63 -6.63
C THR A 83 0.76 6.23 -6.07
N THR A 84 0.79 6.12 -4.74
CA THR A 84 0.45 4.90 -4.01
C THR A 84 -0.48 5.25 -2.86
N GLY A 85 -1.47 4.38 -2.62
CA GLY A 85 -2.37 4.49 -1.46
C GLY A 85 -1.75 3.97 -0.16
N ALA A 86 -0.60 3.30 -0.22
CA ALA A 86 -0.05 2.55 0.90
C ALA A 86 0.15 3.38 2.17
N ALA A 87 0.70 4.59 2.04
CA ALA A 87 0.91 5.50 3.17
C ALA A 87 -0.39 5.80 3.94
N ARG A 88 -1.49 6.02 3.21
CA ARG A 88 -2.81 6.30 3.78
C ARG A 88 -3.48 5.04 4.33
N MET A 89 -3.20 3.87 3.73
CA MET A 89 -3.75 2.60 4.22
C MET A 89 -3.12 2.18 5.55
N VAL A 90 -1.85 2.52 5.78
CA VAL A 90 -1.15 2.24 7.04
C VAL A 90 -1.88 2.85 8.24
N THR A 91 -2.36 4.09 8.13
CA THR A 91 -3.12 4.75 9.21
C THR A 91 -4.51 4.15 9.41
N GLN A 92 -5.02 3.35 8.47
CA GLN A 92 -6.28 2.63 8.63
C GLN A 92 -6.08 1.28 9.32
N VAL A 93 -4.96 0.61 9.08
CA VAL A 93 -4.65 -0.70 9.69
C VAL A 93 -3.96 -0.57 11.05
N ILE A 94 -3.44 0.62 11.38
CA ILE A 94 -2.85 0.96 12.68
C ILE A 94 -3.51 2.28 13.14
N PRO A 95 -4.69 2.22 13.80
CA PRO A 95 -5.49 3.40 14.14
C PRO A 95 -4.85 4.38 15.12
N GLU A 96 -3.82 3.95 15.85
CA GLU A 96 -3.06 4.78 16.80
C GLU A 96 -2.06 5.77 16.13
N LEU A 97 -1.90 5.72 14.81
CA LEU A 97 -1.03 6.59 14.00
C LEU A 97 -1.65 7.92 13.58
#